data_AF-A0A944TXG9-F1
#
_entry.id   AF-A0A944TXG9-F1
#
_cell.length_a   1.000
_cell.length_b   1.000
_cell.length_c   1.000
_cell.angle_alpha   90.00
_cell.angle_beta   90.00
_cell.angle_gamma   90.00
#
_symmetry.space_group_name_H-M   'P 1'
#
loop_
_entity.id
_entity.type
_entity.pdbx_description
1 polymer ?
#
loop_
_entity_poly.entity_id
_entity_poly.type
_entity_poly.pdbx_seq_one_letter_code
_entity_poly.pdbx_strand_id
1 'polypeptide(L)'
;MALTAVKIAVLYTLFAVFSIVINIGSQMLSTWAYKGNYSVEVSILAGTAAGLPLRYFLEKRYVFNFTSYNLAHDGRLFVFYSAMGVITTLIFWGTEYAFHLIYDSDFMRYIGGTIGLAVGFYVKYQLDKKFVFVNRISEAQQ
;
A
#
# COMPACT_ATOMS: atom_id res chain seq x y z
N MET A 1 -18.31 7.49 14.54
CA MET A 1 -17.37 7.17 15.64
C MET A 1 -16.01 6.89 15.01
N ALA A 2 -14.95 7.56 15.46
CA ALA A 2 -13.61 7.27 14.95
C ALA A 2 -13.21 5.82 15.30
N LEU A 3 -12.55 5.13 14.38
CA LEU A 3 -12.02 3.78 14.64
C LEU A 3 -10.93 3.87 15.71
N THR A 4 -10.86 2.88 16.60
CA THR A 4 -9.72 2.74 17.52
C THR A 4 -8.47 2.34 16.75
N ALA A 5 -7.28 2.65 17.29
CA ALA A 5 -6.01 2.29 16.67
C ALA A 5 -5.89 0.77 16.40
N VAL A 6 -6.36 -0.06 17.34
CA VAL A 6 -6.40 -1.52 17.18
C VAL A 6 -7.27 -1.93 16.00
N LYS A 7 -8.46 -1.34 15.85
CA LYS A 7 -9.36 -1.66 14.73
C LYS A 7 -8.77 -1.25 13.39
N ILE A 8 -8.08 -0.09 13.34
CA ILE A 8 -7.35 0.35 12.15
C ILE A 8 -6.27 -0.68 11.79
N ALA A 9 -5.42 -1.05 12.75
CA ALA A 9 -4.36 -2.04 12.53
C ALA A 9 -4.91 -3.37 11.99
N VAL A 10 -5.97 -3.90 12.61
CA VAL A 10 -6.63 -5.14 12.15
C VAL A 10 -7.14 -5.02 10.72
N LEU A 11 -7.84 -3.93 10.37
CA LEU A 11 -8.34 -3.72 9.00
C LEU A 11 -7.19 -3.60 7.99
N TYR A 12 -6.14 -2.84 8.32
CA TYR A 12 -4.95 -2.74 7.48
C TYR A 12 -4.30 -4.09 7.23
N THR A 13 -4.12 -4.90 8.28
CA THR A 13 -3.54 -6.24 8.16
C THR A 13 -4.43 -7.15 7.31
N LEU A 14 -5.75 -7.17 7.54
CA LEU A 14 -6.67 -7.99 6.76
C LEU A 14 -6.68 -7.59 5.28
N PHE A 15 -6.73 -6.30 4.98
CA PHE A 15 -6.72 -5.81 3.60
C PHE A 15 -5.38 -6.03 2.91
N ALA A 16 -4.27 -5.91 3.64
CA ALA A 16 -2.94 -6.26 3.13
C ALA A 16 -2.86 -7.75 2.78
N VAL A 17 -3.30 -8.65 3.68
CA VAL A 17 -3.33 -10.10 3.41
C VAL A 17 -4.21 -10.41 2.20
N PHE A 18 -5.40 -9.83 2.10
CA PHE A 18 -6.28 -10.08 0.96
C PHE A 18 -5.69 -9.56 -0.35
N SER A 19 -5.07 -8.38 -0.32
CA SER A 19 -4.36 -7.80 -1.47
C SER A 19 -3.19 -8.68 -1.90
N ILE A 20 -2.42 -9.25 -0.96
CA ILE A 20 -1.32 -10.18 -1.24
C ILE A 20 -1.84 -11.45 -1.91
N VAL A 21 -2.92 -12.05 -1.39
CA VAL A 21 -3.52 -13.25 -1.97
C VAL A 21 -3.98 -13.00 -3.40
N ILE A 22 -4.70 -11.90 -3.64
CA ILE A 22 -5.15 -11.53 -4.98
C ILE A 22 -3.98 -11.21 -5.90
N ASN A 23 -2.96 -10.51 -5.42
CA ASN A 23 -1.76 -10.21 -6.18
C ASN A 23 -1.06 -11.51 -6.63
N ILE A 24 -0.70 -12.38 -5.69
CA ILE A 24 -0.01 -13.65 -5.99
C ILE A 24 -0.89 -14.54 -6.87
N GLY A 25 -2.19 -14.67 -6.59
CA GLY A 25 -3.12 -15.45 -7.40
C GLY A 25 -3.17 -14.96 -8.85
N SER A 26 -3.20 -13.65 -9.06
CA SER A 26 -3.10 -13.05 -10.41
C SER A 26 -1.74 -13.28 -11.07
N GLN A 27 -0.63 -13.26 -10.32
CA GLN A 27 0.68 -13.63 -10.87
C GLN A 27 0.68 -15.10 -11.35
N MET A 28 0.17 -16.01 -10.52
CA MET A 28 0.07 -17.44 -10.85
C MET A 28 -0.78 -17.66 -12.12
N LEU A 29 -1.97 -17.06 -12.19
CA LEU A 29 -2.81 -17.15 -13.38
C LEU A 29 -2.14 -16.56 -14.62
N SER A 30 -1.44 -15.43 -14.48
CA SER A 30 -0.72 -14.80 -15.58
C SER A 30 0.41 -15.71 -16.11
N THR A 31 1.21 -16.31 -15.24
CA THR A 31 2.29 -17.25 -15.64
C THR A 31 1.75 -18.56 -16.23
N TRP A 32 0.54 -18.97 -15.85
CA TRP A 32 -0.12 -20.12 -16.46
C TRP A 32 -0.62 -19.79 -17.87
N ALA A 33 -1.19 -18.60 -18.06
CA ALA A 33 -1.73 -18.14 -19.33
C ALA A 33 -0.67 -17.67 -20.34
N TYR A 34 0.48 -17.16 -19.88
CA TYR A 34 1.52 -16.58 -20.72
C TYR A 34 2.92 -17.07 -20.32
N LYS A 35 3.60 -17.74 -21.26
CA LYS A 35 4.96 -18.29 -21.10
C LYS A 35 6.00 -17.65 -22.02
N GLY A 36 5.66 -16.50 -22.61
CA GLY A 36 6.56 -15.78 -23.53
C GLY A 36 7.66 -15.00 -22.82
N ASN A 37 8.37 -14.19 -23.61
CA ASN A 37 9.37 -13.25 -23.09
C ASN A 37 8.72 -12.31 -22.07
N TYR A 38 9.45 -12.00 -21.00
CA TYR A 38 8.97 -11.15 -19.91
C TYR A 38 7.76 -11.71 -19.13
N SER A 39 7.54 -13.03 -19.14
CA SER A 39 6.39 -13.65 -18.45
C SER A 39 6.32 -13.32 -16.96
N VAL A 40 7.48 -13.19 -16.29
CA VAL A 40 7.55 -12.84 -14.87
C VAL A 40 7.16 -11.39 -14.65
N GLU A 41 7.69 -10.47 -15.45
CA GLU A 41 7.41 -9.02 -15.37
C GLU A 41 5.94 -8.74 -15.67
N VAL A 42 5.37 -9.39 -16.69
CA VAL A 42 3.93 -9.34 -16.99
C VAL A 42 3.12 -9.85 -15.81
N SER A 43 3.53 -10.95 -15.18
CA SER A 43 2.83 -11.46 -14.00
C SER A 43 2.87 -10.48 -12.83
N ILE A 44 4.03 -9.86 -12.54
CA ILE A 44 4.18 -8.86 -11.48
C ILE A 44 3.28 -7.66 -11.75
N LEU A 45 3.21 -7.20 -12.99
CA LEU A 45 2.32 -6.12 -13.40
C LEU A 45 0.85 -6.51 -13.19
N ALA A 46 0.44 -7.71 -13.62
CA ALA A 46 -0.92 -8.22 -13.45
C ALA A 46 -1.30 -8.34 -11.96
N GLY A 47 -0.42 -8.92 -11.14
CA GLY A 47 -0.60 -9.01 -9.68
C GLY A 47 -0.75 -7.64 -9.04
N THR A 48 0.09 -6.68 -9.43
CA THR A 48 0.06 -5.30 -8.93
C THR A 48 -1.23 -4.58 -9.33
N ALA A 49 -1.64 -4.72 -10.60
CA ALA A 49 -2.86 -4.14 -11.15
C ALA A 49 -4.13 -4.73 -10.51
N ALA A 50 -4.10 -5.98 -10.03
CA ALA A 50 -5.20 -6.58 -9.30
C ALA A 50 -5.20 -6.21 -7.81
N GLY A 51 -4.04 -6.33 -7.15
CA GLY A 51 -3.92 -6.18 -5.70
C GLY A 51 -4.03 -4.74 -5.21
N LEU A 52 -3.42 -3.77 -5.92
CA LEU A 52 -3.38 -2.38 -5.46
C LEU A 52 -4.76 -1.68 -5.50
N PRO A 53 -5.55 -1.75 -6.58
CA PRO A 53 -6.88 -1.12 -6.62
C PRO A 53 -7.83 -1.70 -5.57
N LEU A 54 -7.77 -3.02 -5.36
CA LEU A 54 -8.52 -3.69 -4.32
C LEU A 54 -8.19 -3.13 -2.94
N ARG A 55 -6.89 -3.02 -2.62
CA ARG A 55 -6.45 -2.48 -1.34
C ARG A 55 -6.90 -1.04 -1.16
N TYR A 56 -6.73 -0.21 -2.18
CA TYR A 56 -7.21 1.17 -2.20
C TYR A 56 -8.71 1.26 -1.90
N PHE A 57 -9.52 0.46 -2.60
CA PHE A 57 -10.97 0.46 -2.42
C PHE A 57 -11.37 0.08 -0.98
N LEU A 58 -10.76 -0.97 -0.44
CA LEU A 58 -11.06 -1.45 0.92
C LEU A 58 -10.65 -0.42 1.98
N GLU A 59 -9.43 0.12 1.91
CA GLU A 59 -8.97 1.12 2.87
C GLU A 59 -9.79 2.41 2.78
N LYS A 60 -10.07 2.91 1.56
CA LYS A 60 -10.95 4.07 1.32
C LYS A 60 -12.30 3.89 2.00
N ARG A 61 -12.94 2.74 1.80
CA ARG A 61 -14.31 2.48 2.26
C ARG A 61 -14.41 2.20 3.77
N TYR A 62 -13.50 1.38 4.30
CA TYR A 62 -13.65 0.79 5.63
C TYR A 62 -12.73 1.41 6.69
N VAL A 63 -11.57 1.96 6.30
CA VAL A 63 -10.66 2.66 7.22
C VAL A 63 -10.97 4.15 7.25
N PHE A 64 -10.95 4.78 6.07
CA PHE A 64 -11.09 6.23 5.96
C PHE A 64 -12.52 6.70 5.82
N ASN A 65 -13.45 5.79 5.51
CA ASN A 65 -14.86 6.09 5.25
C ASN A 65 -15.02 7.31 4.32
N PHE A 66 -14.23 7.32 3.25
CA PHE A 66 -14.13 8.44 2.31
C PHE A 66 -14.97 8.17 1.06
N THR A 67 -15.73 9.16 0.64
CA THR A 67 -16.56 9.09 -0.58
C THR A 67 -15.99 10.02 -1.63
N SER A 68 -15.61 9.46 -2.77
CA SER A 68 -15.19 10.23 -3.95
C SER A 68 -16.41 10.83 -4.66
N TYR A 69 -16.32 12.09 -5.08
CA TYR A 69 -17.41 12.80 -5.77
C TYR A 69 -17.73 12.23 -7.17
N ASN A 70 -16.69 11.83 -7.91
CA ASN A 70 -16.80 11.26 -9.26
C ASN A 70 -15.59 10.36 -9.57
N LEU A 71 -15.64 9.66 -10.71
CA LEU A 71 -14.62 8.70 -11.12
C LEU A 71 -13.26 9.35 -11.40
N ALA A 72 -13.23 10.56 -11.98
CA ALA A 72 -11.99 11.29 -12.24
C ALA A 72 -11.28 11.69 -10.94
N HIS A 73 -12.04 12.13 -9.93
CA HIS A 73 -11.54 12.43 -8.61
C HIS A 73 -11.00 11.17 -7.92
N ASP A 74 -11.70 10.05 -8.03
CA ASP A 74 -11.26 8.78 -7.46
C ASP A 74 -9.96 8.27 -8.10
N GLY A 75 -9.82 8.42 -9.43
CA GLY A 75 -8.59 8.11 -10.15
C GLY A 75 -7.40 8.96 -9.67
N ARG A 76 -7.60 10.26 -9.45
CA ARG A 76 -6.56 11.14 -8.90
C ARG A 76 -6.15 10.73 -7.47
N LEU A 77 -7.11 10.36 -6.63
CA LEU A 77 -6.85 9.84 -5.30
C LEU A 77 -6.06 8.53 -5.33
N PHE A 78 -6.41 7.63 -6.24
CA PHE A 78 -5.68 6.38 -6.44
C PHE A 78 -4.21 6.63 -6.83
N VAL A 79 -3.93 7.63 -7.68
CA VAL A 79 -2.55 8.03 -8.02
C VAL A 79 -1.79 8.51 -6.79
N PHE A 80 -2.37 9.41 -5.99
CA PHE A 80 -1.73 9.87 -4.75
C PHE A 80 -1.52 8.73 -3.75
N TYR A 81 -2.53 7.88 -3.55
CA TYR A 81 -2.46 6.70 -2.70
C TYR A 81 -1.32 5.77 -3.12
N SER A 82 -1.17 5.52 -4.42
CA SER A 82 -0.11 4.69 -4.97
C SER A 82 1.26 5.34 -4.77
N ALA A 83 1.39 6.66 -4.97
CA ALA A 83 2.62 7.40 -4.71
C ALA A 83 3.04 7.32 -3.23
N MET A 84 2.09 7.41 -2.28
CA MET A 84 2.40 7.21 -0.86
C MET A 84 2.92 5.79 -0.58
N GLY A 85 2.38 4.79 -1.30
CA GLY A 85 2.88 3.42 -1.26
C GLY A 85 4.35 3.32 -1.67
N VAL A 86 4.72 3.91 -2.82
CA VAL A 86 6.11 3.95 -3.31
C VAL A 86 7.04 4.61 -2.29
N ILE A 87 6.65 5.76 -1.73
CA ILE A 87 7.45 6.45 -0.69
C ILE A 87 7.71 5.52 0.50
N THR A 88 6.68 4.81 0.99
CA THR A 88 6.84 3.92 2.15
C THR A 88 7.66 2.67 1.84
N THR A 89 7.61 2.18 0.60
CA THR A 89 8.50 1.10 0.14
C THR A 89 9.96 1.57 0.14
N LEU A 90 10.23 2.80 -0.32
CA LEU A 90 11.57 3.37 -0.27
C LEU A 90 12.08 3.56 1.17
N ILE A 91 11.20 3.92 2.12
CA ILE A 91 11.55 3.98 3.55
C ILE A 91 11.95 2.59 4.07
N PHE A 92 11.15 1.57 3.74
CA PHE A 92 11.44 0.18 4.11
C PHE A 92 12.79 -0.28 3.55
N TRP A 93 12.97 -0.25 2.23
CA TRP A 93 14.20 -0.70 1.58
C TRP A 93 15.41 0.14 1.97
N GLY A 94 15.24 1.46 2.10
CA GLY A 94 16.31 2.35 2.53
C GLY A 94 16.80 2.04 3.94
N THR A 95 15.89 1.72 4.86
CA THR A 95 16.25 1.34 6.24
C THR A 95 16.92 -0.03 6.28
N GLU A 96 16.36 -1.02 5.57
CA GLU A 96 16.95 -2.36 5.45
C GLU A 96 18.37 -2.29 4.88
N TYR A 97 18.54 -1.54 3.78
CA TYR A 97 19.81 -1.42 3.09
C TYR A 97 20.83 -0.60 3.90
N ALA A 98 20.41 0.47 4.58
CA ALA A 98 21.29 1.21 5.48
C ALA A 98 21.85 0.32 6.60
N PHE A 99 21.01 -0.53 7.20
CA PHE A 99 21.47 -1.49 8.21
C PHE A 99 22.42 -2.53 7.63
N HIS A 100 22.14 -3.02 6.42
CA HIS A 100 23.06 -3.90 5.72
C HIS A 100 24.44 -3.25 5.52
N LEU A 101 24.48 -1.99 5.06
CA LEU A 101 25.74 -1.27 4.83
C LEU A 101 26.51 -0.92 6.10
N ILE A 102 25.82 -0.59 7.20
CA ILE A 102 26.46 -0.19 8.46
C ILE A 102 27.04 -1.39 9.21
N TYR A 103 26.33 -2.53 9.20
CA TYR A 103 26.65 -3.67 10.06
C TYR A 103 27.18 -4.90 9.30
N ASP A 104 27.08 -4.93 7.97
CA ASP A 104 27.50 -6.05 7.10
C ASP A 104 27.04 -7.43 7.60
N SER A 105 25.80 -7.48 8.10
CA SER A 105 25.20 -8.68 8.68
C SER A 105 23.77 -8.85 8.23
N ASP A 106 23.42 -10.07 7.81
CA ASP A 106 22.05 -10.43 7.44
C ASP A 106 21.07 -10.25 8.60
N PHE A 107 21.50 -10.55 9.82
CA PHE A 107 20.66 -10.37 11.00
C PHE A 107 20.29 -8.89 11.18
N MET A 108 21.27 -8.00 11.12
CA MET A 108 21.02 -6.56 11.24
C MET A 108 20.24 -6.01 10.05
N ARG A 109 20.47 -6.53 8.84
CA ARG A 109 19.64 -6.21 7.66
C ARG A 109 18.16 -6.49 7.94
N TYR A 110 17.82 -7.68 8.45
CA TYR A 110 16.43 -8.03 8.76
C TYR A 110 15.83 -7.24 9.92
N ILE A 111 16.63 -6.85 10.92
CA ILE A 111 16.21 -5.90 11.96
C ILE A 111 15.87 -4.54 11.33
N GLY A 112 16.75 -4.02 10.47
CA GLY A 112 16.53 -2.78 9.74
C GLY A 112 15.26 -2.85 8.88
N GLY A 113 15.04 -3.96 8.18
CA GLY A 113 13.82 -4.19 7.40
C GLY A 113 12.56 -4.22 8.26
N THR A 114 12.60 -4.86 9.42
CA THR A 114 11.47 -4.90 10.36
C THR A 114 11.13 -3.50 10.88
N ILE A 115 12.13 -2.72 11.26
CA ILE A 115 11.96 -1.31 11.67
C ILE A 115 11.41 -0.48 10.52
N GLY A 116 11.99 -0.64 9.32
CA GLY A 116 11.56 0.04 8.10
C GLY A 116 10.11 -0.24 7.76
N LEU A 117 9.64 -1.49 7.90
CA LEU A 117 8.23 -1.86 7.71
C LEU A 117 7.33 -1.21 8.76
N ALA A 118 7.70 -1.27 10.05
CA ALA A 118 6.90 -0.68 11.12
C ALA A 118 6.73 0.84 10.94
N VAL A 119 7.84 1.54 10.65
CA VAL A 119 7.83 2.97 10.33
C VAL A 119 7.04 3.23 9.05
N GLY A 120 7.26 2.42 8.01
CA GLY A 120 6.56 2.51 6.74
C GLY A 120 5.04 2.43 6.89
N PHE A 121 4.52 1.49 7.67
CA PHE A 121 3.09 1.38 7.95
C PHE A 121 2.54 2.59 8.70
N TYR A 122 3.25 3.06 9.73
CA TYR A 122 2.85 4.25 10.48
C TYR A 122 2.81 5.49 9.57
N VAL A 123 3.88 5.71 8.80
CA VAL A 123 3.99 6.82 7.85
C VAL A 123 2.90 6.72 6.77
N LYS A 124 2.63 5.51 6.25
CA LYS A 124 1.58 5.27 5.25
C LYS A 124 0.23 5.78 5.74
N TYR A 125 -0.16 5.39 6.96
CA TYR A 125 -1.42 5.83 7.54
C TYR A 125 -1.51 7.36 7.66
N GLN A 126 -0.44 8.01 8.13
CA GLN A 126 -0.41 9.47 8.26
C GLN A 126 -0.47 10.18 6.90
N LEU A 127 0.26 9.67 5.91
CA LEU A 127 0.26 10.21 4.55
C LEU A 127 -1.11 10.08 3.89
N ASP A 128 -1.74 8.91 3.96
CA ASP A 128 -3.07 8.69 3.37
C ASP A 128 -4.12 9.57 4.04
N LYS A 129 -4.09 9.67 5.36
CA LYS A 129 -4.99 10.53 6.13
C LYS A 129 -4.85 12.00 5.76
N LYS A 130 -3.61 12.47 5.55
CA LYS A 130 -3.29 13.89 5.34
C LYS A 130 -3.39 14.33 3.88
N PHE A 131 -3.11 13.46 2.92
CA PHE A 131 -2.97 13.84 1.51
C PHE A 131 -3.96 13.15 0.58
N VAL A 132 -4.45 11.96 0.92
CA VAL A 132 -5.36 11.20 0.06
C VAL A 132 -6.80 11.41 0.51
N PHE A 133 -7.13 11.00 1.74
CA PHE A 133 -8.51 10.97 2.23
C PHE A 133 -8.83 12.19 3.09
N VAL A 134 -8.60 13.38 2.52
CA VAL A 134 -8.89 14.65 3.17
C VAL A 134 -10.38 14.95 3.02
N ASN A 135 -11.17 14.70 4.08
CA ASN A 135 -12.57 15.11 4.14
C ASN A 135 -12.67 16.64 4.14
N ARG A 136 -12.72 17.26 2.95
CA ARG A 136 -13.09 18.67 2.78
C ARG A 136 -14.61 18.81 2.86
N ILE A 137 -15.18 18.57 4.04
CA ILE A 137 -16.58 18.91 4.31
C ILE A 137 -16.70 20.38 4.79
N SER A 138 -15.60 21.08 5.10
CA SER A 138 -15.64 22.42 5.72
C SER A 138 -15.13 23.60 4.88
N GLU A 139 -14.80 23.45 3.59
CA GLU A 139 -14.32 24.58 2.76
C GLU A 139 -15.42 25.20 1.86
N ALA A 140 -16.63 24.65 1.86
CA ALA A 140 -17.75 25.21 1.09
C ALA A 140 -18.70 26.08 1.94
N GLN A 141 -18.32 26.42 3.18
CA GLN A 141 -19.10 27.29 4.09
C GLN A 141 -18.22 28.26 4.90
N GLN A 142 -17.03 28.62 4.42
CA GLN A 142 -16.25 29.75 4.94
C GLN A 142 -16.16 30.85 3.91
#